data_AF-A0A9C9G5H8-F1
#
_entry.id   AF-A0A9C9G5H8-F1
#
_cell.length_a   1.000
_cell.length_b   1.000
_cell.length_c   1.000
_cell.angle_alpha   90.00
_cell.angle_beta   90.00
_cell.angle_gamma   90.00
#
_symmetry.space_group_name_H-M   'P 1'
#
loop_
_entity.id
_entity.type
_entity.pdbx_description
1 polymer ?
#
loop_
_entity_poly.entity_id
_entity_poly.type
_entity_poly.pdbx_seq_one_letter_code
_entity_poly.pdbx_strand_id
1 'polypeptide(L)'
;MGNYDFDNIAYFARKRFIEGVSTLLLLEQATTDRERQEIALVSLLDVEDDQIRYLRLSCIHSEECMVFNCRAKLKSMLQEELDAV
;
A
#
# COMPACT_ATOMS: atom_id res chain seq x y z
N MET A 1 1.97 15.53 6.10
CA MET A 1 1.16 14.30 5.91
C MET A 1 0.72 14.23 4.46
N GLY A 2 1.13 13.19 3.73
CA GLY A 2 0.75 13.03 2.32
C GLY A 2 -0.77 12.90 2.17
N ASN A 3 -1.32 13.55 1.15
CA ASN A 3 -2.75 13.49 0.81
C ASN A 3 -3.05 12.16 0.09
N TYR A 4 -2.96 11.05 0.82
CA TYR A 4 -3.25 9.71 0.31
C TYR A 4 -4.76 9.50 0.20
N ASP A 5 -5.20 8.93 -0.92
CA ASP A 5 -6.58 8.55 -1.13
C ASP A 5 -6.73 7.10 -0.66
N PHE A 6 -7.25 6.95 0.56
CA PHE A 6 -7.37 5.63 1.18
C PHE A 6 -8.42 4.76 0.49
N ASP A 7 -9.43 5.35 -0.15
CA ASP A 7 -10.44 4.60 -0.89
C ASP A 7 -9.82 3.97 -2.14
N ASN A 8 -8.98 4.73 -2.84
CA ASN A 8 -8.27 4.22 -4.01
C ASN A 8 -7.21 3.17 -3.64
N ILE A 9 -6.53 3.34 -2.51
CA ILE A 9 -5.59 2.34 -1.99
C ILE A 9 -6.32 1.05 -1.62
N ALA A 10 -7.49 1.14 -0.96
CA ALA A 10 -8.31 -0.03 -0.61
C ALA A 10 -8.81 -0.78 -1.85
N TYR A 11 -9.16 -0.05 -2.91
CA TYR A 11 -9.52 -0.63 -4.21
C TYR A 11 -8.38 -1.52 -4.77
N PHE A 12 -7.15 -1.01 -4.82
CA PHE A 12 -6.01 -1.78 -5.32
C PHE A 12 -5.64 -2.95 -4.39
N ALA A 13 -5.79 -2.78 -3.07
CA ALA A 13 -5.57 -3.85 -2.11
C ALA A 13 -6.55 -5.01 -2.29
N ARG A 14 -7.84 -4.72 -2.49
CA ARG A 14 -8.87 -5.73 -2.81
C ARG A 14 -8.51 -6.50 -4.08
N LYS A 15 -8.15 -5.80 -5.16
CA LYS A 15 -7.70 -6.46 -6.38
C LYS A 15 -6.50 -7.38 -6.18
N ARG A 16 -5.50 -6.95 -5.40
CA ARG A 16 -4.27 -7.71 -5.17
C ARG A 16 -4.47 -8.93 -4.29
N PHE A 17 -5.17 -8.77 -3.16
CA PHE A 17 -5.21 -9.77 -2.09
C PHE A 17 -6.49 -10.61 -2.07
N ILE A 18 -7.60 -10.08 -2.60
CA ILE A 18 -8.88 -10.80 -2.67
C ILE A 18 -9.10 -11.37 -4.08
N GLU A 19 -8.92 -10.55 -5.12
CA GLU A 19 -9.16 -10.99 -6.52
C GLU A 19 -7.94 -11.69 -7.15
N GLY A 20 -6.77 -11.64 -6.51
CA GLY A 20 -5.56 -12.33 -6.96
C GLY A 20 -4.84 -11.66 -8.16
N VAL A 21 -5.12 -10.40 -8.45
CA VAL A 21 -4.46 -9.66 -9.54
C VAL A 21 -3.03 -9.32 -9.14
N SER A 22 -2.06 -9.68 -9.99
CA SER A 22 -0.64 -9.42 -9.68
C SER A 22 -0.32 -7.92 -9.65
N THR A 23 0.65 -7.53 -8.83
CA THR A 23 1.14 -6.15 -8.74
C THR A 23 1.60 -5.61 -10.10
N LEU A 24 2.24 -6.44 -10.94
CA LEU A 24 2.69 -6.03 -12.27
C LEU A 24 1.51 -5.66 -13.19
N LEU A 25 0.44 -6.47 -13.20
CA LEU A 25 -0.76 -6.18 -14.00
C LEU A 25 -1.47 -4.90 -13.52
N LEU A 26 -1.49 -4.64 -12.21
CA LEU A 26 -2.05 -3.40 -11.67
C LEU A 26 -1.21 -2.19 -12.10
N LEU A 27 0.12 -2.29 -12.07
CA LEU A 27 1.03 -1.22 -12.50
C LEU A 27 0.92 -0.93 -14.01
N GLU A 28 0.71 -1.95 -14.84
CA GLU A 28 0.45 -1.79 -16.29
C GLU A 28 -0.87 -1.08 -16.58
N GLN A 29 -1.88 -1.26 -15.71
CA GLN A 29 -3.19 -0.61 -15.82
C GLN A 29 -3.23 0.80 -15.23
N ALA A 30 -2.22 1.17 -14.43
CA ALA A 30 -2.15 2.48 -13.80
C ALA A 30 -1.92 3.59 -14.84
N THR A 31 -2.82 4.57 -14.83
CA THR A 31 -2.84 5.70 -15.77
C THR A 31 -2.11 6.92 -15.22
N THR A 32 -1.98 7.02 -13.88
CA THR A 32 -1.33 8.13 -13.20
C THR A 32 -0.16 7.68 -12.31
N ASP A 33 0.80 8.57 -12.09
CA ASP A 33 1.91 8.29 -11.16
C ASP A 33 1.42 8.13 -9.72
N ARG A 34 0.28 8.73 -9.38
CA ARG A 34 -0.38 8.55 -8.09
C ARG A 34 -0.87 7.11 -7.92
N GLU A 35 -1.59 6.57 -8.90
CA GLU A 35 -2.03 5.17 -8.88
C GLU A 35 -0.84 4.21 -8.78
N ARG A 36 0.25 4.49 -9.51
CA ARG A 36 1.50 3.70 -9.41
C ARG A 36 2.07 3.71 -7.99
N GLN A 37 2.08 4.87 -7.33
CA GLN A 37 2.54 4.98 -5.94
C GLN A 37 1.62 4.22 -4.97
N GLU A 38 0.31 4.30 -5.17
CA GLU A 38 -0.69 3.61 -4.35
C GLU A 38 -0.60 2.08 -4.53
N ILE A 39 -0.42 1.58 -5.76
CA ILE A 39 -0.19 0.15 -6.04
C ILE A 39 1.14 -0.33 -5.44
N ALA A 40 2.21 0.48 -5.53
CA ALA A 40 3.48 0.17 -4.88
C ALA A 40 3.36 0.13 -3.35
N LEU A 41 2.51 0.99 -2.77
CA LEU A 41 2.21 0.96 -1.34
C LEU A 41 1.47 -0.34 -0.95
N VAL A 42 0.51 -0.76 -1.77
CA VAL A 42 -0.24 -2.01 -1.58
C VAL A 42 0.67 -3.23 -1.66
N SER A 43 1.63 -3.27 -2.59
CA SER A 43 2.54 -4.42 -2.70
C SER A 43 3.46 -4.56 -1.48
N LEU A 44 3.78 -3.47 -0.79
CA LEU A 44 4.54 -3.51 0.47
C LEU A 44 3.75 -4.14 1.64
N LEU A 45 2.45 -4.38 1.49
CA LEU A 45 1.66 -5.11 2.48
C LEU A 45 1.97 -6.62 2.47
N ASP A 46 2.46 -7.14 1.34
CA ASP A 46 2.82 -8.56 1.12
C ASP A 46 4.21 -8.92 1.66
N VAL A 47 4.97 -7.92 2.12
CA VAL A 47 6.32 -8.10 2.65
C VAL A 47 6.27 -8.15 4.16
N GLU A 48 6.92 -9.14 4.78
CA GLU A 48 7.00 -9.27 6.25
C GLU A 48 7.69 -8.06 6.90
N ASP A 49 7.25 -7.70 8.12
CA ASP A 49 7.71 -6.51 8.84
C ASP A 49 9.25 -6.47 9.01
N ASP A 50 9.86 -7.63 9.23
CA ASP A 50 11.31 -7.79 9.39
C ASP A 50 12.10 -7.52 8.09
N GLN A 51 11.48 -7.73 6.93
CA GLN A 51 12.11 -7.49 5.62
C GLN A 51 12.01 -6.02 5.17
N ILE A 52 11.07 -5.24 5.74
CA ILE A 52 10.90 -3.81 5.44
C ILE A 52 11.74 -2.92 6.37
N ARG A 53 12.22 -3.45 7.50
CA ARG A 53 12.99 -2.69 8.50
C ARG A 53 14.23 -1.97 7.99
N TYR A 54 14.78 -2.43 6.87
CA TYR A 54 15.98 -1.86 6.26
C TYR A 54 15.70 -1.09 4.97
N LEU A 55 14.43 -1.01 4.52
CA LEU A 55 14.04 -0.25 3.34
C LEU A 55 14.06 1.25 3.65
N ARG A 56 15.14 1.92 3.23
CA ARG A 56 15.18 3.39 3.17
C ARG A 56 14.38 3.84 1.95
N LEU A 57 13.09 4.09 2.14
CA LEU A 57 12.28 4.71 1.10
C LEU A 57 12.73 6.16 0.92
N SER A 58 12.98 6.56 -0.33
CA SER A 58 13.31 7.92 -0.78
C SER A 58 12.08 8.85 -0.70
N CYS A 59 11.32 8.76 0.38
CA CYS A 59 10.27 9.68 0.71
C CYS A 59 10.89 11.03 1.08
N ILE A 60 10.34 12.13 0.55
CA ILE A 60 10.73 13.50 0.90
C ILE A 60 10.53 13.82 2.40
N HIS A 61 9.74 13.00 3.09
CA HIS A 61 9.52 13.04 4.53
C HIS A 61 10.27 11.91 5.25
N SER A 62 11.32 11.32 4.69
CA SER A 62 12.00 10.13 5.22
C SER A 62 12.46 10.23 6.68
N GLU A 63 12.65 11.44 7.21
CA GLU A 63 12.94 11.67 8.64
C GLU A 63 11.71 11.57 9.55
N GLU A 64 10.50 11.78 9.01
CA GLU A 64 9.21 11.75 9.75
C GLU A 64 8.31 10.57 9.31
N CYS A 65 8.59 9.98 8.16
CA CYS A 65 7.83 8.89 7.57
C CYS A 65 8.35 7.58 8.15
N MET A 66 7.85 7.24 9.34
CA MET A 66 7.87 5.85 9.79
C MET A 66 6.91 5.08 8.87
N VAL A 67 7.44 4.57 7.76
CA VAL A 67 6.73 3.70 6.79
C VAL A 67 5.92 2.62 7.51
N PHE A 68 6.43 2.15 8.65
CA PHE A 68 5.75 1.31 9.62
C PHE A 68 4.39 1.84 10.09
N ASN A 69 4.26 3.14 10.42
CA ASN A 69 3.00 3.75 10.85
C ASN A 69 1.99 3.81 9.72
N CYS A 70 2.40 4.19 8.50
CA CYS A 70 1.51 4.22 7.34
C CYS A 70 1.02 2.80 7.01
N ARG A 71 1.93 1.83 7.03
CA ARG A 71 1.63 0.41 6.79
C ARG A 71 0.76 -0.19 7.89
N ALA A 72 1.02 0.08 9.15
CA ALA A 72 0.21 -0.39 10.28
C ALA A 72 -1.23 0.14 10.19
N LYS A 73 -1.38 1.43 9.85
CA LYS A 73 -2.70 2.04 9.62
C LYS A 73 -3.44 1.37 8.46
N LEU A 74 -2.75 1.10 7.35
CA LEU A 74 -3.34 0.42 6.19
C LEU A 74 -3.73 -1.04 6.48
N LYS A 75 -2.88 -1.78 7.21
CA LYS A 75 -3.22 -3.14 7.67
C LYS A 75 -4.48 -3.14 8.54
N SER A 76 -4.62 -2.19 9.47
CA SER A 76 -5.82 -2.06 10.30
C SER A 76 -7.07 -1.82 9.46
N MET A 77 -7.01 -0.86 8.52
CA MET A 77 -8.15 -0.53 7.65
C MET A 77 -8.56 -1.71 6.76
N LEU A 78 -7.60 -2.47 6.24
CA LEU A 78 -7.90 -3.66 5.42
C LEU A 78 -8.43 -4.83 6.25
N GLN A 79 -7.97 -4.99 7.49
CA GLN A 79 -8.49 -6.02 8.39
C GLN A 79 -9.94 -5.73 8.76
N GLU A 80 -10.28 -4.47 9.06
CA GLU A 80 -11.66 -4.04 9.33
C GLU A 80 -12.60 -4.32 8.13
N GLU A 81 -12.13 -4.08 6.91
CA GLU A 81 -12.87 -4.38 5.68
C GLU A 81 -13.01 -5.89 5.41
N LEU A 82 -11.99 -6.70 5.76
CA LEU A 82 -12.02 -8.16 5.61
C LEU A 82 -12.94 -8.83 6.63
N ASP A 83 -12.98 -8.33 7.87
CA ASP A 83 -13.82 -8.85 8.96
C ASP A 83 -15.32 -8.46 8.79
N ALA A 84 -15.62 -7.52 7.90
CA ALA A 84 -16.98 -7.07 7.57
C ALA A 84 -17.67 -7.93 6.48
N VAL A 85 -17.00 -8.96 5.96
CA VAL A 85 -17.50 -9.92 4.94
C VAL A 85 -17.84 -11.26 5.59
#